data_AF-A0A7R9CG66-F1
#
_entry.id   AF-A0A7R9CG66-F1
#
_cell.length_a   1.000
_cell.length_b   1.000
_cell.length_c   1.000
_cell.angle_alpha   90.00
_cell.angle_beta   90.00
_cell.angle_gamma   90.00
#
_symmetry.space_group_name_H-M   'P 1'
#
loop_
_entity.id
_entity.type
_entity.pdbx_description
1 polymer ?
#
loop_
_entity_poly.entity_id
_entity_poly.type
_entity_poly.pdbx_seq_one_letter_code
_entity_poly.pdbx_strand_id
1 'polypeptide(L)'
;MQTSSGDKVNLGQCFIAVDPECFAPGFQGRMSDLLGYLRGMEPSDPEKPVQVPGDPERKHMKSVDEQGGISYHQNQLKASAELAEKMEIRPMATK
;
A
#
# COMPACT_ATOMS: atom_id res chain seq x y z
N MET A 1 11.88 -21.62 -19.54
CA MET A 1 12.99 -20.94 -18.84
C MET A 1 12.77 -21.12 -17.34
N GLN A 2 13.52 -22.03 -16.72
CA GLN A 2 13.52 -22.23 -15.28
C GLN A 2 14.50 -21.22 -14.67
N THR A 3 14.03 -20.33 -13.82
CA THR A 3 14.92 -19.51 -12.97
C THR A 3 15.26 -20.31 -11.73
N SER A 4 16.51 -20.77 -11.65
CA SER A 4 17.10 -21.35 -10.45
C SER A 4 17.15 -20.31 -9.32
N SER A 5 16.86 -20.75 -8.10
CA SER A 5 16.67 -19.95 -6.88
C SER A 5 17.97 -19.36 -6.29
N GLY A 6 18.86 -18.80 -7.11
CA GLY A 6 20.16 -18.28 -6.66
C GLY A 6 20.76 -17.16 -7.51
N ASP A 7 20.12 -16.76 -8.60
CA ASP A 7 20.63 -15.66 -9.43
C ASP A 7 20.39 -14.31 -8.71
N LYS A 8 21.45 -13.50 -8.61
CA LYS A 8 21.35 -12.14 -8.06
C LYS A 8 20.28 -11.36 -8.82
N VAL A 9 19.31 -10.83 -8.09
CA VAL A 9 18.24 -10.04 -8.68
C VAL A 9 18.81 -8.69 -9.14
N ASN A 10 18.94 -8.51 -10.45
CA ASN A 10 19.44 -7.27 -11.06
C ASN A 10 18.28 -6.31 -11.32
N LEU A 11 17.76 -5.67 -10.27
CA LEU A 11 16.67 -4.69 -10.35
C LEU A 11 17.23 -3.27 -10.31
N GLY A 12 17.00 -2.51 -11.37
CA GLY A 12 17.22 -1.06 -11.36
C GLY A 12 16.03 -0.33 -10.73
N GLN A 13 16.32 0.66 -9.89
CA GLN A 13 15.31 1.54 -9.27
C GLN A 13 15.73 3.00 -9.48
N CYS A 14 14.75 3.88 -9.70
CA CYS A 14 14.96 5.31 -9.85
C CYS A 14 14.07 6.06 -8.87
N PHE A 15 14.64 7.02 -8.15
CA PHE A 15 13.94 7.83 -7.16
C PHE A 15 14.16 9.31 -7.48
N ILE A 16 13.07 10.07 -7.49
CA ILE A 16 13.09 11.50 -7.77
C ILE A 16 12.29 12.20 -6.67
N ALA A 17 12.89 13.24 -6.08
CA ALA A 17 12.22 14.15 -5.17
C ALA A 17 12.19 15.54 -5.81
N VAL A 18 11.02 16.16 -5.84
CA VAL A 18 10.82 17.50 -6.38
C VAL A 18 10.19 18.35 -5.28
N ASP A 19 10.80 19.49 -5.00
CA ASP A 19 10.22 20.49 -4.12
C ASP A 19 9.26 21.39 -4.92
N PRO A 20 7.94 21.31 -4.69
CA PRO A 20 6.97 22.12 -5.43
C PRO A 20 7.05 23.62 -5.09
N GLU A 21 7.61 24.00 -3.93
CA GLU A 21 7.70 25.39 -3.51
C GLU A 21 8.69 26.20 -4.37
N CYS A 22 9.65 25.52 -5.00
CA CYS A 22 10.57 26.11 -5.97
C CYS A 22 9.89 26.59 -7.27
N PHE A 23 8.66 26.14 -7.55
CA PHE A 23 7.94 26.46 -8.79
C PHE A 23 6.80 27.45 -8.55
N ALA A 24 5.92 27.17 -7.58
CA ALA A 24 4.79 28.04 -7.27
C ALA A 24 4.26 27.80 -5.85
N PRO A 25 3.97 28.85 -5.07
CA PRO A 25 3.42 28.72 -3.73
C PRO A 25 2.02 28.12 -3.76
N GLY A 26 1.58 27.47 -2.68
CA GLY A 26 0.20 26.96 -2.55
C GLY A 26 -0.10 25.67 -3.32
N PHE A 27 0.92 24.87 -3.67
CA PHE A 27 0.75 23.60 -4.39
C PHE A 27 -0.22 22.64 -3.70
N GLN A 28 -0.11 22.47 -2.37
CA GLN A 28 -0.96 21.56 -1.61
C GLN A 28 -2.45 21.91 -1.69
N GLY A 29 -2.79 23.22 -1.62
CA GLY A 29 -4.16 23.70 -1.78
C GLY A 29 -4.70 23.38 -3.17
N ARG A 30 -3.97 23.77 -4.22
CA ARG A 30 -4.37 23.47 -5.61
C ARG A 30 -4.58 21.97 -5.87
N MET A 31 -3.70 21.12 -5.33
CA MET A 31 -3.89 19.67 -5.44
C MET A 31 -5.10 19.19 -4.66
N SER A 32 -5.33 19.71 -3.46
CA SER A 32 -6.50 19.33 -2.66
C SER A 32 -7.80 19.69 -3.39
N ASP A 33 -7.85 20.88 -4.00
CA ASP A 33 -8.99 21.33 -4.79
C ASP A 33 -9.22 20.42 -6.01
N LEU A 34 -8.16 20.10 -6.75
CA LEU A 34 -8.23 19.19 -7.90
C LEU A 34 -8.75 17.81 -7.50
N LEU A 35 -8.18 17.19 -6.45
CA LEU A 35 -8.62 15.87 -6.01
C LEU A 35 -10.04 15.91 -5.43
N GLY A 36 -10.45 17.02 -4.82
CA GLY A 36 -11.83 17.24 -4.37
C GLY A 36 -12.79 17.28 -5.55
N TYR A 37 -12.46 18.06 -6.57
CA TYR A 37 -13.24 18.16 -7.81
C TYR A 37 -13.43 16.79 -8.48
N LEU A 38 -12.35 16.03 -8.66
CA LEU A 38 -12.40 14.70 -9.28
C LEU A 38 -13.33 13.75 -8.52
N ARG A 39 -13.26 13.71 -7.19
CA ARG A 39 -14.16 12.88 -6.36
C ARG A 39 -15.63 13.29 -6.47
N GLY A 40 -15.90 14.55 -6.79
CA GLY A 40 -17.26 15.08 -6.96
C GLY A 40 -17.85 14.90 -8.35
N MET A 41 -17.09 14.36 -9.32
CA MET A 41 -17.61 14.09 -10.66
C MET A 41 -18.65 12.96 -10.66
N GLU A 42 -19.52 12.96 -11.66
CA GLU A 42 -20.49 11.89 -11.87
C GLU A 42 -19.76 10.55 -12.08
N PRO A 43 -20.02 9.53 -11.24
CA PRO A 43 -19.41 8.22 -11.41
C PRO A 43 -19.92 7.53 -12.67
N SER A 44 -19.04 6.81 -13.36
CA SER A 44 -19.45 5.98 -14.51
C SER A 44 -20.33 4.79 -14.13
N ASP A 45 -20.21 4.33 -12.88
CA ASP A 45 -21.02 3.28 -12.28
C ASP A 45 -21.65 3.86 -11.00
N PRO A 46 -22.99 3.99 -10.92
CA PRO A 46 -23.67 4.56 -9.76
C PRO A 46 -23.36 3.86 -8.43
N GLU A 47 -22.96 2.58 -8.45
CA GLU A 47 -22.62 1.82 -7.25
C GLU A 47 -21.18 2.08 -6.77
N LYS A 48 -20.34 2.70 -7.60
CA LYS A 48 -18.91 2.91 -7.31
C LYS A 48 -18.56 4.40 -7.39
N PRO A 49 -18.33 5.08 -6.25
CA PRO A 49 -17.95 6.50 -6.27
C PRO A 49 -16.58 6.70 -6.93
N VAL A 50 -16.35 7.88 -7.49
CA VAL A 50 -15.04 8.25 -8.05
C VAL A 50 -13.99 8.25 -6.93
N GLN A 51 -12.86 7.59 -7.18
CA GLN A 51 -11.74 7.49 -6.26
C GLN A 51 -10.49 8.02 -6.92
N VAL A 52 -9.64 8.68 -6.14
CA VAL A 52 -8.31 9.10 -6.59
C VAL A 52 -7.23 8.18 -5.98
N PRO A 53 -6.03 8.11 -6.57
CA PRO A 53 -4.94 7.32 -6.02
C PRO A 53 -4.67 7.64 -4.54
N GLY A 54 -4.55 6.60 -3.71
CA GLY A 54 -4.37 6.70 -2.26
C GLY A 54 -5.66 6.60 -1.45
N ASP A 55 -6.85 6.74 -2.04
CA ASP A 55 -8.12 6.57 -1.30
C ASP A 55 -8.35 5.12 -0.84
N PRO A 56 -8.16 4.09 -1.69
CA PRO A 56 -8.29 2.70 -1.28
C PRO A 56 -7.33 2.33 -0.15
N GLU A 57 -6.07 2.78 -0.24
CA GLU A 57 -5.03 2.49 0.74
C GLU A 57 -5.34 3.15 2.08
N ARG A 58 -5.80 4.41 2.09
CA ARG A 58 -6.25 5.10 3.32
C ARG A 58 -7.41 4.38 3.99
N LYS A 59 -8.40 3.94 3.21
CA LYS A 59 -9.53 3.15 3.73
C LYS A 59 -9.06 1.83 4.32
N HIS A 60 -8.14 1.15 3.64
CA HIS A 60 -7.59 -0.11 4.10
C HIS A 60 -6.80 0.06 5.41
N MET A 61 -5.90 1.04 5.49
CA MET A 61 -5.15 1.35 6.71
C MET A 61 -6.09 1.64 7.89
N LYS A 62 -7.10 2.48 7.66
CA LYS A 62 -8.11 2.78 8.69
C LYS A 62 -8.84 1.52 9.17
N SER A 63 -9.21 0.64 8.24
CA SER A 63 -9.88 -0.61 8.59
C SER A 63 -8.98 -1.55 9.39
N VAL A 64 -7.69 -1.60 9.07
CA VAL A 64 -6.69 -2.37 9.83
C VAL A 64 -6.50 -1.80 11.24
N ASP A 65 -6.44 -0.47 11.37
CA ASP A 65 -6.33 0.21 12.66
C ASP A 65 -7.58 -0.07 13.53
N GLU A 66 -8.77 -0.03 12.94
CA GLU A 66 -10.03 -0.37 13.60
C GLU A 66 -10.11 -1.85 14.03
N GLN A 67 -9.56 -2.77 13.23
CA GLN A 67 -9.46 -4.19 13.55
C GLN A 67 -8.37 -4.50 14.59
N GLY A 68 -7.49 -3.52 14.89
CA GLY A 68 -6.37 -3.69 15.82
C GLY A 68 -5.32 -4.68 15.34
N GLY A 69 -5.19 -4.84 14.01
CA GLY A 69 -4.23 -5.75 13.39
C GLY A 69 -4.56 -6.12 11.94
N ILE A 70 -3.60 -6.73 11.26
CA ILE A 70 -3.75 -7.22 9.87
C ILE A 70 -4.18 -8.68 9.91
N SER A 71 -5.17 -9.02 9.09
CA SER A 71 -5.57 -10.41 8.87
C SER A 71 -4.63 -11.09 7.87
N TYR A 72 -4.05 -12.21 8.29
CA TYR A 72 -3.20 -13.04 7.45
C TYR A 72 -3.98 -14.24 6.93
N HIS A 73 -3.70 -14.65 5.70
CA HIS A 73 -4.20 -15.92 5.18
C HIS A 73 -3.54 -17.09 5.94
N GLN A 74 -4.25 -18.20 6.16
CA GLN A 74 -3.75 -19.36 6.93
C GLN A 74 -2.39 -19.87 6.43
N ASN A 75 -2.17 -19.85 5.11
CA ASN A 75 -0.88 -20.27 4.52
C ASN A 75 0.28 -19.35 4.90
N GLN A 76 0.03 -18.04 5.09
CA GLN A 76 1.06 -17.10 5.51
C GLN A 76 1.43 -17.31 6.99
N LEU A 77 0.46 -17.68 7.83
CA LEU A 77 0.71 -18.05 9.22
C LEU A 77 1.55 -19.32 9.32
N LYS A 78 1.23 -20.36 8.53
CA LYS A 78 2.00 -21.61 8.45
C LYS A 78 3.44 -21.36 8.01
N ALA A 79 3.62 -20.65 6.89
CA ALA A 79 4.95 -20.33 6.38
C ALA A 79 5.78 -19.51 7.38
N SER A 80 5.14 -18.59 8.11
CA SER A 80 5.82 -17.80 9.14
C SER A 80 6.19 -18.63 10.37
N ALA A 81 5.36 -19.61 10.76
CA ALA A 81 5.66 -20.53 11.85
C ALA A 81 6.83 -21.46 11.49
N GLU A 82 6.84 -22.02 10.29
CA GLU A 82 7.94 -22.84 9.76
C GLU A 82 9.25 -22.04 9.70
N LEU A 83 9.18 -20.77 9.29
CA LEU A 83 10.34 -19.89 9.29
C LEU A 83 10.83 -19.59 10.71
N ALA A 84 9.93 -19.37 11.66
CA ALA A 84 10.28 -19.11 13.05
C ALA A 84 10.98 -20.32 13.71
N GLU A 85 10.50 -21.53 13.43
CA GLU A 85 11.13 -22.78 13.87
C GLU A 85 12.55 -22.92 13.30
N LYS A 86 12.69 -22.72 11.99
CA LYS A 86 14.00 -22.81 11.31
C LYS A 86 15.02 -21.79 11.82
N MET A 87 14.55 -20.61 12.23
CA MET A 87 15.41 -19.54 12.74
C MET A 87 15.54 -19.56 14.27
N GLU A 88 14.93 -20.53 14.96
CA GLU A 88 14.92 -20.66 16.42
C GLU A 88 14.40 -19.39 17.14
N ILE A 89 13.42 -18.70 16.55
CA ILE A 89 12.80 -17.50 17.12
C ILE A 89 11.36 -17.78 17.57
N ARG A 90 10.84 -16.90 18.44
CA ARG A 90 9.46 -16.97 18.88
C ARG A 90 8.50 -16.74 17.69
N PRO A 91 7.55 -17.65 17.43
CA PRO A 91 6.56 -17.47 16.36
C PRO A 91 5.60 -16.31 16.65
N MET A 92 4.97 -15.80 15.60
CA MET A 92 3.98 -14.72 15.73
C MET A 92 2.78 -15.17 16.58
N ALA A 93 2.32 -14.29 17.47
CA ALA A 93 1.12 -14.55 18.24
C ALA A 93 -0.11 -14.46 17.32
N THR A 94 -0.78 -15.59 17.10
CA THR A 94 -2.07 -15.65 16.41
C THR A 94 -3.18 -15.28 17.40
N LYS A 95 -4.02 -14.31 17.03
CA LYS A 95 -5.31 -14.07 17.69
C LYS A 95 -6.35 -15.06 17.20
#